data_AF-A0A1E4CQH1-F1
#
_entry.id   AF-A0A1E4CQH1-F1
#
_cell.length_a   1.000
_cell.length_b   1.000
_cell.length_c   1.000
_cell.angle_alpha   90.00
_cell.angle_beta   90.00
_cell.angle_gamma   90.00
#
_symmetry.space_group_name_H-M   'P 1'
#
loop_
_entity.id
_entity.type
_entity.pdbx_description
1 polymer ?
#
loop_
_entity_poly.entity_id
_entity_poly.type
_entity_poly.pdbx_seq_one_letter_code
_entity_poly.pdbx_strand_id
1 'polypeptide(L)'
;MNTQPEVEFRPLTAPASMDEPAADDFREFTRVRNAIYREIAGNDDDAYTPEELLPHYQPSDEEIRHAWTVIRDGHVIGRVGVDIPLEEGSKTAFWLVELLEAHWGLGIGSAGYALVEETAREYGRTVLQSWAQHPDQPGPRLEPPTGFGSIPEDHMARFYLRHGYALEQIERESVLDLPASEATVARLLADAEAASAGYRVVQWQLPTPAEYAEGFAWMKSRMSTDTPMGALEFDEETWDAERVALHDKRVLDGGRTMLVTAAQHIDSGELVAFNELVIGGDARAASHQEDTLVLREHRGHRLGMLVKCAGLTTWRREIAPDSPRVITYNAEENRPMLDINEAIGFTPKAYNGAWKKVLT
;
A
#
# COMPACT_ATOMS: atom_id res chain seq x y z
N MET A 1 25.56 -4.65 -35.45
CA MET A 1 24.41 -5.56 -35.31
C MET A 1 24.01 -5.54 -33.84
N ASN A 2 23.01 -4.74 -33.49
CA ASN A 2 22.44 -4.72 -32.15
C ASN A 2 21.42 -5.86 -32.08
N THR A 3 21.86 -7.05 -31.69
CA THR A 3 20.93 -8.09 -31.24
C THR A 3 20.43 -7.63 -29.88
N GLN A 4 19.26 -6.97 -29.85
CA GLN A 4 18.55 -6.82 -28.58
C GLN A 4 18.42 -8.23 -27.98
N PRO A 5 18.76 -8.44 -26.71
CA PRO A 5 18.47 -9.71 -26.06
C PRO A 5 16.98 -9.99 -26.19
N GLU A 6 16.64 -11.22 -26.59
CA GLU A 6 15.25 -11.65 -26.76
C GLU A 6 14.57 -11.60 -25.40
N VAL A 7 13.79 -10.53 -25.20
CA VAL A 7 12.96 -10.33 -24.01
C VAL A 7 11.50 -10.56 -24.41
N GLU A 8 10.84 -11.40 -23.64
CA GLU A 8 9.43 -11.71 -23.80
C GLU A 8 8.64 -11.05 -22.65
N PHE A 9 7.55 -10.38 -22.99
CA PHE A 9 6.54 -9.91 -22.03
C PHE A 9 5.34 -10.83 -22.15
N ARG A 10 5.29 -11.85 -21.30
CA ARG A 10 4.26 -12.89 -21.36
C ARG A 10 3.10 -12.50 -20.44
N PRO A 11 1.85 -12.35 -20.95
CA PRO A 11 0.70 -12.09 -20.09
C PRO A 11 0.59 -13.15 -18.99
N LEU A 12 0.35 -12.69 -17.76
CA LEU A 12 0.15 -13.55 -16.60
C LEU A 12 -1.33 -13.94 -16.53
N THR A 13 -1.60 -15.24 -16.55
CA THR A 13 -2.91 -15.77 -16.20
C THR A 13 -2.88 -16.17 -14.73
N ALA A 14 -3.63 -15.47 -13.88
CA ALA A 14 -3.78 -15.87 -12.48
C ALA A 14 -4.54 -17.20 -12.40
N PRO A 15 -4.05 -18.19 -11.62
CA PRO A 15 -4.77 -19.45 -11.43
C PRO A 15 -6.04 -19.21 -10.61
N ALA A 16 -7.04 -20.11 -10.72
CA ALA A 16 -8.22 -20.00 -9.84
C ALA A 16 -7.89 -20.38 -8.38
N SER A 17 -6.89 -21.24 -8.20
CA SER A 17 -6.37 -21.66 -6.90
C SER A 17 -4.88 -21.99 -7.00
N MET A 18 -4.14 -21.83 -5.90
CA MET A 18 -2.75 -22.27 -5.83
C MET A 18 -2.58 -23.79 -5.93
N ASP A 19 -3.63 -24.59 -5.72
CA ASP A 19 -3.53 -26.06 -5.85
C ASP A 19 -3.43 -26.56 -7.30
N GLU A 20 -3.61 -25.68 -8.30
CA GLU A 20 -3.63 -26.05 -9.71
C GLU A 20 -2.21 -26.11 -10.33
N PRO A 21 -1.97 -26.99 -11.31
CA PRO A 21 -0.69 -27.02 -12.05
C PRO A 21 -0.36 -25.69 -12.76
N ALA A 22 -1.38 -24.93 -13.18
CA ALA A 22 -1.19 -23.62 -13.80
C ALA A 22 -0.61 -22.57 -12.84
N ALA A 23 -0.61 -22.85 -11.54
CA ALA A 23 -0.13 -21.90 -10.53
C ALA A 23 1.39 -21.77 -10.46
N ASP A 24 2.16 -22.63 -11.16
CA ASP A 24 3.64 -22.55 -11.18
C ASP A 24 4.15 -21.24 -11.77
N ASP A 25 3.52 -20.72 -12.83
CA ASP A 25 3.86 -19.41 -13.38
C ASP A 25 3.60 -18.29 -12.36
N PHE A 26 2.52 -18.41 -11.56
CA PHE A 26 2.19 -17.44 -10.51
C PHE A 26 3.13 -17.52 -9.29
N ARG A 27 3.60 -18.74 -8.95
CA ARG A 27 4.65 -18.94 -7.93
C ARG A 27 5.94 -18.26 -8.34
N GLU A 28 6.37 -18.45 -9.58
CA GLU A 28 7.60 -17.85 -10.09
C GLU A 28 7.48 -16.33 -10.20
N PHE A 29 6.32 -15.83 -10.65
CA PHE A 29 5.99 -14.40 -10.62
C PHE A 29 6.11 -13.81 -9.20
N THR A 30 5.52 -14.49 -8.21
CA THR A 30 5.58 -14.07 -6.79
C THR A 30 7.00 -14.13 -6.23
N ARG A 31 7.75 -15.18 -6.56
CA ARG A 31 9.16 -15.34 -6.15
C ARG A 31 10.03 -14.19 -6.66
N VAL A 32 9.85 -13.80 -7.94
CA VAL A 32 10.60 -12.70 -8.54
C VAL A 32 10.17 -11.35 -7.99
N ARG A 33 8.87 -11.12 -7.77
CA ARG A 33 8.38 -9.95 -7.03
C ARG A 33 9.11 -9.83 -5.69
N ASN A 34 9.07 -10.86 -4.85
CA ASN A 34 9.70 -10.79 -3.53
C ASN A 34 11.23 -10.59 -3.60
N ALA A 35 11.91 -11.16 -4.60
CA ALA A 35 13.32 -10.92 -4.81
C ALA A 35 13.63 -9.45 -5.15
N ILE A 36 12.79 -8.80 -5.96
CA ILE A 36 12.94 -7.37 -6.31
C ILE A 36 12.73 -6.49 -5.07
N TYR A 37 11.67 -6.75 -4.28
CA TYR A 37 11.42 -5.99 -3.05
C TYR A 37 12.55 -6.18 -2.04
N ARG A 38 13.13 -7.39 -1.97
CA ARG A 38 14.33 -7.65 -1.16
C ARG A 38 15.57 -6.90 -1.64
N GLU A 39 15.78 -6.76 -2.95
CA GLU A 39 16.88 -5.94 -3.50
C GLU A 39 16.70 -4.46 -3.13
N ILE A 40 15.46 -3.96 -3.10
CA ILE A 40 15.13 -2.57 -2.76
C ILE A 40 15.27 -2.30 -1.25
N ALA A 41 14.58 -3.09 -0.42
CA ALA A 41 14.45 -2.85 1.02
C ALA A 41 15.57 -3.50 1.86
N GLY A 42 16.29 -4.47 1.29
CA GLY A 42 17.32 -5.25 1.98
C GLY A 42 16.77 -6.25 3.01
N ASN A 43 15.48 -6.55 2.97
CA ASN A 43 14.77 -7.45 3.89
C ASN A 43 13.52 -8.07 3.21
N ASP A 44 12.75 -8.86 3.94
CA ASP A 44 11.53 -9.55 3.45
C ASP A 44 10.24 -8.99 4.06
N ASP A 45 10.26 -7.76 4.58
CA ASP A 45 9.13 -7.21 5.33
C ASP A 45 7.88 -6.98 4.43
N ASP A 46 8.05 -6.83 3.11
CA ASP A 46 6.98 -6.71 2.09
C ASP A 46 6.77 -7.99 1.24
N ALA A 47 7.33 -9.12 1.67
CA ALA A 47 7.19 -10.39 0.97
C ALA A 47 5.76 -10.94 1.09
N TYR A 48 5.26 -11.49 0.00
CA TYR A 48 3.97 -12.19 -0.03
C TYR A 48 4.19 -13.66 -0.38
N THR A 49 3.45 -14.57 0.24
CA THR A 49 3.26 -15.91 -0.32
C THR A 49 2.39 -15.83 -1.59
N PRO A 50 2.47 -16.81 -2.50
CA PRO A 50 1.57 -16.87 -3.64
C PRO A 50 0.09 -16.87 -3.23
N GLU A 51 -0.25 -17.55 -2.15
CA GLU A 51 -1.60 -17.61 -1.58
C GLU A 51 -2.07 -16.22 -1.11
N GLU A 52 -1.19 -15.46 -0.43
CA GLU A 52 -1.50 -14.09 0.00
C GLU A 52 -1.65 -13.13 -1.18
N LEU A 53 -0.89 -13.32 -2.26
CA LEU A 53 -0.90 -12.43 -3.41
C LEU A 53 -2.06 -12.72 -4.37
N LEU A 54 -2.49 -13.98 -4.49
CA LEU A 54 -3.45 -14.42 -5.51
C LEU A 54 -4.78 -13.64 -5.53
N PRO A 55 -5.43 -13.33 -4.38
CA PRO A 55 -6.68 -12.58 -4.39
C PRO A 55 -6.59 -11.20 -5.04
N HIS A 56 -5.40 -10.58 -5.05
CA HIS A 56 -5.16 -9.29 -5.70
C HIS A 56 -5.08 -9.39 -7.23
N TYR A 57 -4.98 -10.60 -7.77
CA TYR A 57 -4.92 -10.88 -9.21
C TYR A 57 -6.17 -11.58 -9.75
N GLN A 58 -7.16 -11.84 -8.89
CA GLN A 58 -8.46 -12.36 -9.33
C GLN A 58 -9.28 -11.25 -10.01
N PRO A 59 -10.17 -11.61 -10.94
CA PRO A 59 -11.10 -10.66 -11.55
C PRO A 59 -11.89 -9.88 -10.48
N SER A 60 -12.08 -8.59 -10.71
CA SER A 60 -12.82 -7.67 -9.85
C SER A 60 -13.78 -6.83 -10.70
N ASP A 61 -14.90 -6.41 -10.11
CA ASP A 61 -15.81 -5.43 -10.71
C ASP A 61 -15.35 -3.99 -10.46
N GLU A 62 -14.32 -3.79 -9.63
CA GLU A 62 -13.75 -2.47 -9.27
C GLU A 62 -12.59 -2.05 -10.19
N GLU A 63 -11.81 -3.02 -10.69
CA GLU A 63 -10.63 -2.74 -11.51
C GLU A 63 -10.36 -3.87 -12.51
N ILE A 64 -9.79 -3.52 -13.67
CA ILE A 64 -9.18 -4.48 -14.59
C ILE A 64 -7.67 -4.46 -14.38
N ARG A 65 -7.09 -5.61 -14.03
CA ARG A 65 -5.66 -5.77 -13.80
C ARG A 65 -5.01 -6.51 -14.97
N HIS A 66 -4.09 -5.85 -15.65
CA HIS A 66 -3.20 -6.47 -16.63
C HIS A 66 -1.84 -6.71 -15.99
N ALA A 67 -1.28 -7.89 -16.20
CA ALA A 67 0.05 -8.24 -15.69
C ALA A 67 0.82 -9.06 -16.72
N TRP A 68 2.13 -8.82 -16.78
CA TRP A 68 3.05 -9.56 -17.61
C TRP A 68 4.26 -10.00 -16.80
N THR A 69 4.67 -11.24 -17.03
CA THR A 69 5.94 -11.78 -16.59
C THR A 69 7.00 -11.38 -17.62
N VAL A 70 8.09 -10.75 -17.16
CA VAL A 70 9.22 -10.38 -18.03
C VAL A 70 10.21 -11.53 -18.05
N ILE A 71 10.44 -12.11 -19.22
CA ILE A 71 11.26 -13.30 -19.40
C ILE A 71 12.44 -12.98 -20.31
N ARG A 72 13.62 -13.43 -19.90
CA ARG A 72 14.84 -13.33 -20.70
C ARG A 72 15.63 -14.63 -20.59
N ASP A 73 16.06 -15.15 -21.73
CA ASP A 73 16.85 -16.40 -21.79
C ASP A 73 16.18 -17.56 -21.02
N GLY A 74 14.83 -17.63 -21.07
CA GLY A 74 14.01 -18.64 -20.39
C GLY A 74 13.79 -18.42 -18.88
N HIS A 75 14.28 -17.32 -18.31
CA HIS A 75 14.15 -17.02 -16.87
C HIS A 75 13.25 -15.81 -16.63
N VAL A 76 12.42 -15.86 -15.59
CA VAL A 76 11.66 -14.70 -15.14
C VAL A 76 12.60 -13.72 -14.45
N ILE A 77 12.62 -12.47 -14.93
CA ILE A 77 13.52 -11.41 -14.48
C ILE A 77 12.80 -10.19 -13.93
N GLY A 78 11.48 -10.16 -14.03
CA GLY A 78 10.66 -9.08 -13.49
C GLY A 78 9.20 -9.16 -13.93
N ARG A 79 8.49 -8.05 -13.75
CA ARG A 79 7.08 -7.93 -14.04
C ARG A 79 6.68 -6.54 -14.51
N VAL A 80 5.61 -6.48 -15.27
CA VAL A 80 4.90 -5.26 -15.65
C VAL A 80 3.45 -5.42 -15.21
N GLY A 81 2.84 -4.36 -14.70
CA GLY A 81 1.43 -4.35 -14.32
C GLY A 81 0.77 -3.04 -14.68
N VAL A 82 -0.52 -3.10 -15.04
CA VAL A 82 -1.39 -1.95 -15.24
C VAL A 82 -2.74 -2.24 -14.60
N ASP A 83 -3.12 -1.43 -13.63
CA ASP A 83 -4.40 -1.47 -12.96
C ASP A 83 -5.29 -0.36 -13.54
N ILE A 84 -6.47 -0.74 -14.00
CA ILE A 84 -7.45 0.12 -14.64
C ILE A 84 -8.69 0.22 -13.74
N PRO A 85 -8.78 1.27 -12.90
CA PRO A 85 -9.99 1.53 -12.11
C PRO A 85 -11.23 1.61 -13.00
N LEU A 86 -12.36 1.07 -12.55
CA LEU A 86 -13.61 1.01 -13.31
C LEU A 86 -14.64 2.07 -12.88
N GLU A 87 -14.29 2.94 -11.92
CA GLU A 87 -15.09 4.07 -11.50
C GLU A 87 -15.52 4.94 -12.70
N GLU A 88 -16.78 5.40 -12.68
CA GLU A 88 -17.35 6.20 -13.76
C GLU A 88 -16.56 7.50 -13.96
N GLY A 89 -16.12 7.75 -15.19
CA GLY A 89 -15.36 8.94 -15.53
C GLY A 89 -13.88 8.89 -15.16
N SER A 90 -13.39 7.76 -14.63
CA SER A 90 -11.97 7.58 -14.29
C SER A 90 -11.07 7.87 -15.48
N LYS A 91 -9.98 8.59 -15.22
CA LYS A 91 -8.93 8.90 -16.21
C LYS A 91 -7.61 8.22 -15.92
N THR A 92 -7.53 7.51 -14.81
CA THR A 92 -6.30 7.07 -14.19
C THR A 92 -5.96 5.64 -14.63
N ALA A 93 -4.67 5.34 -14.68
CA ALA A 93 -4.15 3.99 -14.66
C ALA A 93 -2.97 3.96 -13.69
N PHE A 94 -2.97 2.97 -12.80
CA PHE A 94 -1.83 2.71 -11.93
C PHE A 94 -0.96 1.65 -12.59
N TRP A 95 0.35 1.72 -12.42
CA TRP A 95 1.23 0.78 -13.09
C TRP A 95 2.50 0.50 -12.32
N LEU A 96 3.17 -0.57 -12.71
CA LEU A 96 4.50 -0.93 -12.23
C LEU A 96 5.34 -1.51 -13.38
N VAL A 97 6.64 -1.23 -13.33
CA VAL A 97 7.67 -1.93 -14.11
C VAL A 97 8.79 -2.24 -13.13
N GLU A 98 8.91 -3.52 -12.77
CA GLU A 98 9.81 -3.98 -11.73
C GLU A 98 10.72 -5.06 -12.32
N LEU A 99 12.04 -4.89 -12.20
CA LEU A 99 13.04 -5.81 -12.73
C LEU A 99 14.10 -6.09 -11.66
N LEU A 100 14.67 -7.29 -11.66
CA LEU A 100 15.87 -7.58 -10.87
C LEU A 100 17.03 -6.65 -11.28
N GLU A 101 17.82 -6.20 -10.32
CA GLU A 101 18.89 -5.19 -10.50
C GLU A 101 19.88 -5.59 -11.59
N ALA A 102 20.21 -6.88 -11.68
CA ALA A 102 21.12 -7.44 -12.69
C ALA A 102 20.67 -7.20 -14.15
N HIS A 103 19.40 -6.81 -14.36
CA HIS A 103 18.80 -6.57 -15.67
C HIS A 103 18.52 -5.09 -15.95
N TRP A 104 18.92 -4.19 -15.06
CA TRP A 104 18.75 -2.76 -15.23
C TRP A 104 19.67 -2.17 -16.31
N GLY A 105 19.27 -1.04 -16.90
CA GLY A 105 20.09 -0.33 -17.89
C GLY A 105 20.15 -0.99 -19.28
N LEU A 106 19.43 -2.10 -19.50
CA LEU A 106 19.40 -2.84 -20.76
C LEU A 106 18.27 -2.41 -21.72
N GLY A 107 17.49 -1.40 -21.34
CA GLY A 107 16.31 -0.94 -22.10
C GLY A 107 15.04 -1.77 -21.91
N ILE A 108 15.10 -2.88 -21.15
CA ILE A 108 13.96 -3.76 -20.86
C ILE A 108 12.83 -3.00 -20.15
N GLY A 109 13.16 -2.18 -19.15
CA GLY A 109 12.16 -1.38 -18.45
C GLY A 109 11.41 -0.41 -19.37
N SER A 110 12.11 0.21 -20.33
CA SER A 110 11.47 1.08 -21.33
C SER A 110 10.60 0.30 -22.31
N ALA A 111 10.98 -0.93 -22.66
CA ALA A 111 10.15 -1.81 -23.48
C ALA A 111 8.88 -2.24 -22.73
N GLY A 112 8.99 -2.59 -21.44
CA GLY A 112 7.83 -2.90 -20.60
C GLY A 112 6.91 -1.70 -20.38
N TYR A 113 7.49 -0.51 -20.21
CA TYR A 113 6.72 0.72 -20.08
C TYR A 113 5.93 1.09 -21.35
N ALA A 114 6.38 0.68 -22.54
CA ALA A 114 5.58 0.86 -23.75
C ALA A 114 4.23 0.10 -23.67
N LEU A 115 4.22 -1.10 -23.05
CA LEU A 115 2.98 -1.85 -22.80
C LEU A 115 2.05 -1.11 -21.84
N VAL A 116 2.62 -0.42 -20.84
CA VAL A 116 1.85 0.40 -19.90
C VAL A 116 1.08 1.49 -20.64
N GLU A 117 1.77 2.27 -21.48
CA GLU A 117 1.11 3.35 -22.23
C GLU A 117 0.11 2.82 -23.26
N GLU A 118 0.43 1.73 -23.94
CA GLU A 118 -0.47 1.09 -24.90
C GLU A 118 -1.76 0.63 -24.22
N THR A 119 -1.64 -0.11 -23.12
CA THR A 119 -2.78 -0.61 -22.33
C THR A 119 -3.61 0.54 -21.79
N ALA A 120 -2.99 1.54 -21.16
CA ALA A 120 -3.73 2.68 -20.64
C ALA A 120 -4.53 3.40 -21.74
N ARG A 121 -3.96 3.57 -22.94
CA ARG A 121 -4.65 4.18 -24.08
C ARG A 121 -5.79 3.34 -24.63
N GLU A 122 -5.66 2.02 -24.64
CA GLU A 122 -6.73 1.10 -25.03
C GLU A 122 -7.98 1.30 -24.16
N TYR A 123 -7.79 1.52 -22.86
CA TYR A 123 -8.86 1.79 -21.90
C TYR A 123 -9.21 3.28 -21.78
N GLY A 124 -8.68 4.14 -22.67
CA GLY A 124 -8.98 5.58 -22.69
C GLY A 124 -8.45 6.36 -21.48
N ARG A 125 -7.47 5.81 -20.75
CA ARG A 125 -6.85 6.47 -19.60
C ARG A 125 -5.84 7.51 -20.08
N THR A 126 -5.82 8.65 -19.40
CA THR A 126 -5.02 9.82 -19.77
C THR A 126 -4.05 10.24 -18.68
N VAL A 127 -4.15 9.65 -17.48
CA VAL A 127 -3.28 9.95 -16.34
C VAL A 127 -2.66 8.65 -15.85
N LEU A 128 -1.33 8.59 -15.87
CA LEU A 128 -0.56 7.45 -15.40
C LEU A 128 0.10 7.78 -14.07
N GLN A 129 -0.06 6.89 -13.10
CA GLN A 129 0.51 7.07 -11.77
C GLN A 129 1.23 5.81 -11.30
N SER A 130 2.32 6.00 -10.58
CA SER A 130 3.08 4.90 -9.99
C SER A 130 3.91 5.39 -8.81
N TRP A 131 4.23 4.48 -7.92
CA TRP A 131 5.09 4.71 -6.77
C TRP A 131 6.36 3.92 -6.94
N ALA A 132 7.48 4.52 -6.50
CA ALA A 132 8.73 3.79 -6.36
C ALA A 132 9.41 4.17 -5.06
N GLN A 133 9.92 3.15 -4.37
CA GLN A 133 10.77 3.35 -3.21
C GLN A 133 12.17 3.76 -3.63
N HIS A 134 12.69 4.77 -2.95
CA HIS A 134 14.01 5.34 -3.16
C HIS A 134 14.80 5.22 -1.85
N PRO A 135 15.61 4.16 -1.67
CA PRO A 135 16.50 4.04 -0.52
C PRO A 135 17.39 5.29 -0.40
N ASP A 136 17.50 5.84 0.82
CA ASP A 136 18.26 7.06 1.02
C ASP A 136 19.76 6.85 0.70
N GLN A 137 20.30 7.72 -0.15
CA GLN A 137 21.69 7.66 -0.58
C GLN A 137 22.22 9.05 -0.91
N PRO A 138 23.55 9.29 -0.79
CA PRO A 138 24.15 10.56 -1.16
C PRO A 138 23.98 10.88 -2.65
N GLY A 139 23.85 12.17 -2.98
CA GLY A 139 23.84 12.64 -4.36
C GLY A 139 22.84 13.77 -4.61
N PRO A 140 22.60 14.11 -5.90
CA PRO A 140 21.52 15.01 -6.29
C PRO A 140 20.16 14.53 -5.75
N ARG A 141 19.31 15.49 -5.40
CA ARG A 141 18.00 15.28 -4.77
C ARG A 141 16.90 15.84 -5.66
N LEU A 142 15.75 15.20 -5.66
CA LEU A 142 14.50 15.72 -6.23
C LEU A 142 13.54 16.06 -5.10
N GLU A 143 12.89 17.20 -5.21
CA GLU A 143 11.87 17.69 -4.26
C GLU A 143 10.51 17.73 -4.98
N PRO A 144 9.42 17.29 -4.33
CA PRO A 144 8.07 17.40 -4.88
C PRO A 144 7.55 18.83 -4.77
N PRO A 145 6.58 19.24 -5.61
CA PRO A 145 5.92 20.54 -5.51
C PRO A 145 5.26 20.83 -4.15
N THR A 146 4.95 19.78 -3.36
CA THR A 146 4.40 19.93 -2.00
C THR A 146 5.37 20.62 -1.04
N GLY A 147 6.69 20.57 -1.33
CA GLY A 147 7.74 21.13 -0.48
C GLY A 147 8.11 20.28 0.74
N PHE A 148 7.62 19.04 0.81
CA PHE A 148 7.89 18.11 1.92
C PHE A 148 8.73 16.93 1.45
N GLY A 149 9.86 16.72 2.11
CA GLY A 149 10.79 15.64 1.82
C GLY A 149 11.63 15.85 0.56
N SER A 150 12.47 14.87 0.26
CA SER A 150 13.09 14.71 -1.05
C SER A 150 13.50 13.24 -1.24
N ILE A 151 13.81 12.86 -2.47
CA ILE A 151 14.37 11.55 -2.82
C ILE A 151 15.69 11.73 -3.58
N PRO A 152 16.61 10.75 -3.55
CA PRO A 152 17.78 10.76 -4.42
C PRO A 152 17.38 10.68 -5.90
N GLU A 153 18.14 11.34 -6.78
CA GLU A 153 18.02 11.17 -8.24
C GLU A 153 18.67 9.84 -8.69
N ASP A 154 18.12 8.74 -8.20
CA ASP A 154 18.63 7.37 -8.37
C ASP A 154 18.24 6.73 -9.73
N HIS A 155 18.43 5.42 -9.86
CA HIS A 155 18.08 4.70 -11.10
C HIS A 155 16.59 4.84 -11.43
N MET A 156 15.72 4.73 -10.44
CA MET A 156 14.27 4.77 -10.61
C MET A 156 13.79 6.19 -10.93
N ALA A 157 14.29 7.18 -10.20
CA ALA A 157 13.95 8.59 -10.45
C ALA A 157 14.32 9.00 -11.88
N ARG A 158 15.51 8.61 -12.36
CA ARG A 158 15.92 8.86 -13.75
C ARG A 158 15.07 8.11 -14.77
N PHE A 159 14.55 6.93 -14.42
CA PHE A 159 13.61 6.20 -15.27
C PHE A 159 12.30 6.97 -15.44
N TYR A 160 11.70 7.44 -14.35
CA TYR A 160 10.48 8.26 -14.37
C TYR A 160 10.67 9.56 -15.16
N LEU A 161 11.73 10.31 -14.87
CA LEU A 161 12.05 11.56 -15.58
C LEU A 161 12.25 11.33 -17.09
N ARG A 162 12.92 10.25 -17.49
CA ARG A 162 13.11 9.88 -18.91
C ARG A 162 11.79 9.63 -19.62
N HIS A 163 10.79 9.06 -18.93
CA HIS A 163 9.48 8.79 -19.50
C HIS A 163 8.48 9.95 -19.32
N GLY A 164 8.95 11.10 -18.81
CA GLY A 164 8.15 12.33 -18.74
C GLY A 164 7.22 12.40 -17.54
N TYR A 165 7.53 11.68 -16.46
CA TYR A 165 6.82 11.81 -15.18
C TYR A 165 7.34 13.00 -14.38
N ALA A 166 6.43 13.62 -13.63
CA ALA A 166 6.75 14.54 -12.55
C ALA A 166 6.64 13.81 -11.21
N LEU A 167 7.56 14.13 -10.29
CA LEU A 167 7.44 13.75 -8.87
C LEU A 167 6.40 14.68 -8.23
N GLU A 168 5.27 14.13 -7.79
CA GLU A 168 4.16 14.93 -7.26
C GLU A 168 4.12 14.96 -5.74
N GLN A 169 4.47 13.85 -5.10
CA GLN A 169 4.40 13.69 -3.65
C GLN A 169 5.50 12.74 -3.18
N ILE A 170 5.86 12.84 -1.91
CA ILE A 170 6.71 11.85 -1.23
C ILE A 170 5.90 11.22 -0.12
N GLU A 171 5.97 9.90 -0.03
CA GLU A 171 5.50 9.14 1.13
C GLU A 171 6.70 8.65 1.94
N ARG A 172 6.57 8.66 3.26
CA ARG A 172 7.57 8.16 4.18
C ARG A 172 7.17 6.78 4.67
N GLU A 173 8.01 5.80 4.37
CA GLU A 173 7.99 4.50 5.03
C GLU A 173 8.55 4.67 6.45
N SER A 174 7.79 4.27 7.46
CA SER A 174 8.22 4.30 8.85
C SER A 174 8.07 2.94 9.51
N VAL A 175 9.03 2.61 10.38
CA VAL A 175 9.09 1.32 11.09
C VAL A 175 9.00 1.53 12.59
N LEU A 176 8.16 0.75 13.26
CA LEU A 176 8.06 0.65 14.71
C LEU A 176 8.60 -0.70 15.18
N ASP A 177 9.59 -0.69 16.06
CA ASP A 177 10.00 -1.91 16.80
C ASP A 177 8.91 -2.26 17.83
N LEU A 178 8.24 -3.39 17.65
CA LEU A 178 7.08 -3.77 18.46
C LEU A 178 7.47 -4.07 19.92
N PRO A 179 8.48 -4.92 20.20
CA PRO A 179 8.94 -5.15 21.57
C PRO A 179 9.44 -3.88 22.27
N ALA A 180 10.23 -3.04 21.59
CA ALA A 180 10.82 -1.86 22.23
C ALA A 180 9.81 -0.73 22.50
N SER A 181 8.69 -0.70 21.77
CA SER A 181 7.68 0.36 21.89
C SER A 181 6.59 0.09 22.93
N GLU A 182 6.52 -1.12 23.51
CA GLU A 182 5.43 -1.56 24.39
C GLU A 182 5.12 -0.56 25.53
N ALA A 183 6.13 -0.09 26.24
CA ALA A 183 5.95 0.87 27.34
C ALA A 183 5.47 2.25 26.85
N THR A 184 5.93 2.70 25.69
CA THR A 184 5.52 3.97 25.08
C THR A 184 4.07 3.89 24.62
N VAL A 185 3.69 2.79 23.96
CA VAL A 185 2.32 2.52 23.51
C VAL A 185 1.36 2.50 24.70
N ALA A 186 1.69 1.78 25.77
CA ALA A 186 0.84 1.70 26.96
C ALA A 186 0.60 3.07 27.62
N ARG A 187 1.65 3.89 27.73
CA ARG A 187 1.54 5.24 28.28
C ARG A 187 0.67 6.14 27.39
N LEU A 188 0.90 6.13 26.08
CA LEU A 188 0.16 6.96 25.13
C LEU A 188 -1.31 6.55 25.02
N LEU A 189 -1.61 5.25 25.16
CA LEU A 189 -2.97 4.75 25.23
C LEU A 189 -3.70 5.37 26.43
N ALA A 190 -3.13 5.28 27.63
CA ALA A 190 -3.74 5.86 28.83
C ALA A 190 -3.96 7.39 28.71
N ASP A 191 -2.99 8.11 28.13
CA ASP A 191 -3.12 9.54 27.87
C ASP A 191 -4.25 9.85 26.85
N ALA A 192 -4.39 9.02 25.82
CA ALA A 192 -5.42 9.17 24.79
C ALA A 192 -6.81 8.86 25.35
N GLU A 193 -6.97 7.79 26.13
CA GLU A 193 -8.22 7.42 26.80
C GLU A 193 -8.74 8.54 27.71
N ALA A 194 -7.83 9.17 28.48
CA ALA A 194 -8.19 10.31 29.33
C ALA A 194 -8.69 11.53 28.54
N ALA A 195 -8.20 11.72 27.32
CA ALA A 195 -8.59 12.82 26.43
C ALA A 195 -9.82 12.53 25.57
N SER A 196 -10.27 11.27 25.53
CA SER A 196 -11.34 10.78 24.65
C SER A 196 -12.58 10.29 25.41
N ALA A 197 -12.92 10.88 26.55
CA ALA A 197 -13.98 10.40 27.45
C ALA A 197 -15.39 10.25 26.82
N GLY A 198 -15.68 10.95 25.71
CA GLY A 198 -16.94 10.83 24.95
C GLY A 198 -16.93 9.71 23.90
N TYR A 199 -15.88 8.90 23.85
CA TYR A 199 -15.66 7.87 22.85
C TYR A 199 -15.33 6.55 23.52
N ARG A 200 -15.65 5.45 22.84
CA ARG A 200 -15.25 4.10 23.24
C ARG A 200 -14.53 3.41 22.08
N VAL A 201 -13.55 2.57 22.41
CA VAL A 201 -12.88 1.72 21.42
C VAL A 201 -13.74 0.48 21.16
N VAL A 202 -13.92 0.15 19.88
CA VAL A 202 -14.48 -1.12 19.41
C VAL A 202 -13.47 -1.77 18.47
N GLN A 203 -13.36 -3.10 18.51
CA GLN A 203 -12.36 -3.85 17.76
C GLN A 203 -12.99 -5.11 17.17
N TRP A 204 -12.59 -5.45 15.95
CA TRP A 204 -12.97 -6.70 15.31
C TRP A 204 -11.85 -7.20 14.39
N GLN A 205 -11.72 -8.52 14.31
CA GLN A 205 -11.04 -9.15 13.19
C GLN A 205 -12.05 -9.38 12.07
N LEU A 206 -11.56 -9.50 10.84
CA LEU A 206 -12.42 -9.76 9.68
C LEU A 206 -13.16 -11.12 9.82
N PRO A 207 -14.39 -11.24 9.30
CA PRO A 207 -15.15 -10.22 8.57
C PRO A 207 -15.73 -9.14 9.49
N THR A 208 -15.96 -7.96 8.92
CA THR A 208 -16.56 -6.80 9.57
C THR A 208 -17.99 -7.13 10.02
N PRO A 209 -18.32 -6.99 11.32
CA PRO A 209 -19.66 -7.24 11.82
C PRO A 209 -20.71 -6.36 11.15
N ALA A 210 -21.90 -6.92 10.91
CA ALA A 210 -22.99 -6.22 10.21
C ALA A 210 -23.40 -4.89 10.90
N GLU A 211 -23.29 -4.81 12.23
CA GLU A 211 -23.56 -3.58 12.97
C GLU A 211 -22.56 -2.43 12.72
N TYR A 212 -21.36 -2.75 12.18
CA TYR A 212 -20.32 -1.76 11.89
C TYR A 212 -20.12 -1.52 10.40
N ALA A 213 -20.59 -2.42 9.53
CA ALA A 213 -20.30 -2.39 8.10
C ALA A 213 -20.62 -1.05 7.43
N GLU A 214 -21.82 -0.50 7.64
CA GLU A 214 -22.24 0.79 7.06
C GLU A 214 -21.44 1.98 7.61
N GLY A 215 -21.22 2.02 8.92
CA GLY A 215 -20.42 3.09 9.54
C GLY A 215 -18.95 3.04 9.13
N PHE A 216 -18.43 1.83 8.92
CA PHE A 216 -17.06 1.61 8.47
C PHE A 216 -16.88 1.97 7.00
N ALA A 217 -17.83 1.57 6.14
CA ALA A 217 -17.89 1.97 4.74
C ALA A 217 -17.93 3.50 4.60
N TRP A 218 -18.77 4.16 5.41
CA TRP A 218 -18.79 5.62 5.45
C TRP A 218 -17.41 6.20 5.79
N MET A 219 -16.72 5.69 6.81
CA MET A 219 -15.37 6.18 7.13
C MET A 219 -14.37 5.92 6.00
N LYS A 220 -14.38 4.76 5.33
CA LYS A 220 -13.47 4.49 4.20
C LYS A 220 -13.70 5.44 3.02
N SER A 221 -14.95 5.76 2.67
CA SER A 221 -15.22 6.75 1.60
C SER A 221 -14.65 8.15 1.90
N ARG A 222 -14.48 8.51 3.18
CA ARG A 222 -13.94 9.82 3.58
C ARG A 222 -12.43 9.94 3.37
N MET A 223 -11.70 8.84 3.19
CA MET A 223 -10.24 8.87 3.02
C MET A 223 -9.79 9.67 1.80
N SER A 224 -10.55 9.60 0.70
CA SER A 224 -10.32 10.37 -0.54
C SER A 224 -10.37 11.89 -0.34
N THR A 225 -11.04 12.36 0.72
CA THR A 225 -11.21 13.80 0.99
C THR A 225 -10.44 14.32 2.19
N ASP A 226 -10.10 13.43 3.14
CA ASP A 226 -9.53 13.82 4.43
C ASP A 226 -8.04 13.49 4.59
N THR A 227 -7.43 12.83 3.59
CA THR A 227 -5.99 12.50 3.49
C THR A 227 -5.30 13.37 2.42
N PRO A 228 -4.07 13.88 2.65
CA PRO A 228 -3.33 14.64 1.63
C PRO A 228 -2.93 13.78 0.43
N MET A 229 -3.33 14.18 -0.79
CA MET A 229 -3.05 13.44 -2.03
C MET A 229 -2.06 14.16 -2.97
N GLY A 230 -1.51 15.31 -2.57
CA GLY A 230 -0.65 16.12 -3.45
C GLY A 230 -1.36 16.48 -4.77
N ALA A 231 -0.66 16.31 -5.89
CA ALA A 231 -1.24 16.44 -7.23
C ALA A 231 -1.62 15.09 -7.86
N LEU A 232 -1.69 14.01 -7.08
CA LEU A 232 -2.17 12.72 -7.55
C LEU A 232 -3.69 12.78 -7.80
N GLU A 233 -4.14 12.00 -8.77
CA GLU A 233 -5.54 11.84 -9.12
C GLU A 233 -6.03 10.49 -8.58
N PHE A 234 -6.94 10.52 -7.62
CA PHE A 234 -7.67 9.33 -7.18
C PHE A 234 -9.14 9.56 -7.49
N ASP A 235 -9.79 8.52 -8.00
CA ASP A 235 -11.22 8.54 -8.20
C ASP A 235 -11.91 8.51 -6.84
N GLU A 236 -13.04 9.23 -6.70
CA GLU A 236 -13.80 9.20 -5.45
C GLU A 236 -14.45 7.82 -5.32
N GLU A 237 -13.85 6.98 -4.46
CA GLU A 237 -14.36 5.65 -4.19
C GLU A 237 -15.66 5.73 -3.40
N THR A 238 -16.74 5.19 -3.98
CA THR A 238 -17.97 4.93 -3.23
C THR A 238 -17.75 3.66 -2.39
N TRP A 239 -17.88 3.80 -1.07
CA TRP A 239 -17.83 2.67 -0.14
C TRP A 239 -19.21 2.44 0.47
N ASP A 240 -19.69 1.20 0.33
CA ASP A 240 -20.86 0.68 1.02
C ASP A 240 -20.49 -0.63 1.77
N ALA A 241 -21.46 -1.22 2.46
CA ALA A 241 -21.25 -2.46 3.20
C ALA A 241 -20.86 -3.65 2.29
N GLU A 242 -21.29 -3.65 1.02
CA GLU A 242 -20.92 -4.69 0.06
C GLU A 242 -19.45 -4.57 -0.33
N ARG A 243 -18.97 -3.35 -0.60
CA ARG A 243 -17.55 -3.07 -0.86
C ARG A 243 -16.67 -3.43 0.33
N VAL A 244 -17.12 -3.15 1.56
CA VAL A 244 -16.43 -3.63 2.78
C VAL A 244 -16.36 -5.16 2.81
N ALA A 245 -17.45 -5.86 2.52
CA ALA A 245 -17.44 -7.33 2.51
C ALA A 245 -16.51 -7.91 1.42
N LEU A 246 -16.40 -7.25 0.26
CA LEU A 246 -15.45 -7.63 -0.79
C LEU A 246 -13.99 -7.41 -0.36
N HIS A 247 -13.70 -6.27 0.29
CA HIS A 247 -12.40 -6.01 0.89
C HIS A 247 -12.04 -7.09 1.92
N ASP A 248 -12.96 -7.38 2.85
CA ASP A 248 -12.75 -8.37 3.89
C ASP A 248 -12.48 -9.76 3.30
N LYS A 249 -13.27 -10.14 2.29
CA LYS A 249 -13.11 -11.41 1.58
C LYS A 249 -11.73 -11.50 0.93
N ARG A 250 -11.23 -10.44 0.29
CA ARG A 250 -9.91 -10.42 -0.36
C ARG A 250 -8.78 -10.67 0.64
N VAL A 251 -8.86 -10.07 1.83
CA VAL A 251 -7.89 -10.28 2.93
C VAL A 251 -7.95 -11.72 3.44
N LEU A 252 -9.16 -12.24 3.69
CA LEU A 252 -9.37 -13.60 4.22
C LEU A 252 -8.97 -14.69 3.23
N ASP A 253 -9.29 -14.53 1.93
CA ASP A 253 -8.91 -15.46 0.87
C ASP A 253 -7.38 -15.55 0.71
N GLY A 254 -6.67 -14.46 1.03
CA GLY A 254 -5.21 -14.43 1.06
C GLY A 254 -4.61 -15.07 2.32
N GLY A 255 -5.43 -15.60 3.23
CA GLY A 255 -4.96 -16.15 4.51
C GLY A 255 -4.35 -15.11 5.44
N ARG A 256 -4.62 -13.82 5.21
CA ARG A 256 -4.10 -12.72 6.03
C ARG A 256 -5.00 -12.47 7.22
N THR A 257 -4.40 -12.04 8.33
CA THR A 257 -5.14 -11.62 9.52
C THR A 257 -5.14 -10.10 9.57
N MET A 258 -6.30 -9.49 9.79
CA MET A 258 -6.45 -8.05 9.96
C MET A 258 -7.29 -7.73 11.19
N LEU A 259 -6.86 -6.72 11.96
CA LEU A 259 -7.58 -6.12 13.07
C LEU A 259 -7.97 -4.70 12.69
N VAL A 260 -9.27 -4.43 12.71
CA VAL A 260 -9.79 -3.06 12.68
C VAL A 260 -10.00 -2.60 14.12
N THR A 261 -9.43 -1.44 14.45
CA THR A 261 -9.66 -0.75 15.73
C THR A 261 -10.32 0.58 15.44
N ALA A 262 -11.54 0.78 15.93
CA ALA A 262 -12.30 2.00 15.70
C ALA A 262 -12.68 2.70 17.01
N ALA A 263 -12.81 4.03 16.94
CA ALA A 263 -13.42 4.83 17.99
C ALA A 263 -14.89 5.10 17.62
N GLN A 264 -15.79 4.79 18.53
CA GLN A 264 -17.21 5.06 18.42
C GLN A 264 -17.58 6.21 19.36
N HIS A 265 -18.27 7.23 18.84
CA HIS A 265 -18.82 8.31 19.65
C HIS A 265 -20.01 7.77 20.47
N ILE A 266 -19.99 7.97 21.79
CA ILE A 266 -20.93 7.30 22.70
C ILE A 266 -22.37 7.81 22.50
N ASP A 267 -22.55 9.12 22.32
CA ASP A 267 -23.88 9.72 22.28
C ASP A 267 -24.60 9.46 20.94
N SER A 268 -23.87 9.45 19.82
CA SER A 268 -24.46 9.18 18.49
C SER A 268 -24.41 7.71 18.08
N GLY A 269 -23.46 6.93 18.64
CA GLY A 269 -23.19 5.56 18.21
C GLY A 269 -22.41 5.46 16.89
N GLU A 270 -21.97 6.57 16.32
CA GLU A 270 -21.25 6.59 15.05
C GLU A 270 -19.78 6.21 15.22
N LEU A 271 -19.22 5.51 14.23
CA LEU A 271 -17.78 5.33 14.11
C LEU A 271 -17.15 6.62 13.56
N VAL A 272 -16.07 7.08 14.18
CA VAL A 272 -15.50 8.42 13.92
C VAL A 272 -13.99 8.43 13.69
N ALA A 273 -13.33 7.31 13.98
CA ALA A 273 -11.93 7.09 13.68
C ALA A 273 -11.67 5.59 13.57
N PHE A 274 -10.68 5.21 12.77
CA PHE A 274 -10.22 3.81 12.70
C PHE A 274 -8.74 3.71 12.38
N ASN A 275 -8.19 2.53 12.68
CA ASN A 275 -6.86 2.08 12.30
C ASN A 275 -6.90 0.58 11.96
N GLU A 276 -6.20 0.19 10.90
CA GLU A 276 -6.07 -1.20 10.48
C GLU A 276 -4.64 -1.72 10.71
N LEU A 277 -4.53 -2.92 11.26
CA LEU A 277 -3.28 -3.68 11.35
C LEU A 277 -3.46 -5.02 10.63
N VAL A 278 -2.46 -5.43 9.86
CA VAL A 278 -2.52 -6.66 9.06
C VAL A 278 -1.18 -7.41 9.11
N ILE A 279 -1.24 -8.73 9.04
CA ILE A 279 -0.08 -9.62 8.89
C ILE A 279 -0.44 -10.78 7.95
N GLY A 280 0.57 -11.30 7.26
CA GLY A 280 0.46 -12.52 6.47
C GLY A 280 0.24 -13.78 7.32
N GLY A 281 0.28 -14.94 6.67
CA GLY A 281 0.12 -16.24 7.31
C GLY A 281 1.27 -16.61 8.26
N ASP A 282 2.46 -16.02 8.08
CA ASP A 282 3.53 -16.10 9.08
C ASP A 282 3.39 -14.98 10.12
N ALA A 283 2.82 -15.33 11.28
CA ALA A 283 2.63 -14.41 12.40
C ALA A 283 3.93 -13.89 13.05
N ARG A 284 5.11 -14.32 12.57
CA ARG A 284 6.43 -13.87 12.99
C ARG A 284 7.05 -12.86 12.01
N ALA A 285 6.42 -12.64 10.85
CA ALA A 285 6.85 -11.64 9.88
C ALA A 285 6.53 -10.21 10.36
N ALA A 286 6.99 -9.21 9.61
CA ALA A 286 6.60 -7.83 9.84
C ALA A 286 5.08 -7.66 9.68
N SER A 287 4.47 -6.89 10.57
CA SER A 287 3.09 -6.45 10.41
C SER A 287 3.05 -5.14 9.63
N HIS A 288 1.90 -4.84 9.04
CA HIS A 288 1.64 -3.57 8.34
C HIS A 288 0.50 -2.83 9.03
N GLN A 289 0.65 -1.53 9.14
CA GLN A 289 -0.42 -0.62 9.51
C GLN A 289 -0.86 0.12 8.26
N GLU A 290 -2.08 -0.18 7.86
CA GLU A 290 -2.72 0.36 6.66
C GLU A 290 -3.45 1.67 7.03
N ASP A 291 -4.68 1.81 6.57
CA ASP A 291 -5.48 3.02 6.71
C ASP A 291 -5.64 3.45 8.17
N THR A 292 -5.48 4.76 8.39
CA THR A 292 -5.83 5.43 9.64
C THR A 292 -6.55 6.73 9.34
N LEU A 293 -7.78 6.86 9.82
CA LEU A 293 -8.59 8.06 9.63
C LEU A 293 -9.18 8.57 10.94
N VAL A 294 -9.31 9.89 11.05
CA VAL A 294 -10.16 10.56 12.04
C VAL A 294 -11.04 11.55 11.29
N LEU A 295 -12.37 11.38 11.39
CA LEU A 295 -13.34 12.29 10.81
C LEU A 295 -13.09 13.71 11.31
N ARG A 296 -13.16 14.68 10.39
CA ARG A 296 -12.78 16.07 10.65
C ARG A 296 -13.53 16.66 11.84
N GLU A 297 -14.80 16.33 11.98
CA GLU A 297 -15.74 16.79 13.02
C GLU A 297 -15.34 16.31 14.42
N HIS A 298 -14.57 15.22 14.52
CA HIS A 298 -14.14 14.59 15.77
C HIS A 298 -12.63 14.75 16.05
N ARG A 299 -11.93 15.58 15.27
CA ARG A 299 -10.51 15.90 15.52
C ARG A 299 -10.36 16.74 16.81
N GLY A 300 -9.17 16.68 17.42
CA GLY A 300 -8.87 17.38 18.67
C GLY A 300 -9.06 16.55 19.96
N HIS A 301 -9.57 15.32 19.85
CA HIS A 301 -9.81 14.40 20.98
C HIS A 301 -8.78 13.27 21.07
N ARG A 302 -7.60 13.42 20.45
CA ARG A 302 -6.53 12.40 20.37
C ARG A 302 -6.97 11.04 19.81
N LEU A 303 -8.04 10.98 19.02
CA LEU A 303 -8.61 9.72 18.52
C LEU A 303 -7.66 8.92 17.65
N GLY A 304 -6.82 9.57 16.82
CA GLY A 304 -5.81 8.88 16.02
C GLY A 304 -4.77 8.16 16.90
N MET A 305 -4.36 8.78 18.01
CA MET A 305 -3.49 8.13 19.01
C MET A 305 -4.21 6.98 19.71
N LEU A 306 -5.49 7.19 20.07
CA LEU A 306 -6.31 6.17 20.74
C LEU A 306 -6.41 4.89 19.90
N VAL A 307 -6.87 4.98 18.65
CA VAL A 307 -7.09 3.80 17.81
C VAL A 307 -5.78 3.09 17.46
N LYS A 308 -4.68 3.83 17.26
CA LYS A 308 -3.35 3.27 17.00
C LYS A 308 -2.79 2.52 18.21
N CYS A 309 -2.76 3.16 19.38
CA CYS A 309 -2.21 2.52 20.56
C CYS A 309 -3.08 1.36 21.07
N ALA A 310 -4.41 1.47 20.97
CA ALA A 310 -5.32 0.37 21.31
C ALA A 310 -5.15 -0.81 20.35
N GLY A 311 -5.02 -0.53 19.05
CA GLY A 311 -4.73 -1.53 18.02
C GLY A 311 -3.41 -2.24 18.29
N LEU A 312 -2.31 -1.50 18.45
CA LEU A 312 -0.98 -2.05 18.74
C LEU A 312 -0.95 -2.88 20.03
N THR A 313 -1.68 -2.46 21.06
CA THR A 313 -1.79 -3.19 22.33
C THR A 313 -2.46 -4.55 22.15
N THR A 314 -3.63 -4.59 21.51
CA THR A 314 -4.34 -5.85 21.22
C THR A 314 -3.52 -6.73 20.28
N TRP A 315 -2.94 -6.13 19.23
CA TRP A 315 -2.14 -6.82 18.24
C TRP A 315 -0.95 -7.56 18.86
N ARG A 316 -0.15 -6.85 19.67
CA ARG A 316 1.03 -7.40 20.35
C ARG A 316 0.68 -8.47 21.38
N ARG A 317 -0.49 -8.38 22.02
CA ARG A 317 -0.90 -9.32 23.07
C ARG A 317 -1.54 -10.59 22.53
N GLU A 318 -2.36 -10.47 21.49
CA GLU A 318 -3.33 -11.52 21.12
C GLU A 318 -3.16 -12.06 19.72
N ILE A 319 -2.71 -11.24 18.75
CA ILE A 319 -2.78 -11.60 17.32
C ILE A 319 -1.40 -11.94 16.77
N ALA A 320 -0.42 -11.04 16.94
CA ALA A 320 0.93 -11.22 16.41
C ALA A 320 1.99 -10.95 17.49
N PRO A 321 2.02 -11.74 18.59
CA PRO A 321 2.94 -11.52 19.70
C PRO A 321 4.42 -11.73 19.32
N ASP A 322 4.70 -12.43 18.23
CA ASP A 322 6.06 -12.70 17.76
C ASP A 322 6.47 -11.79 16.58
N SER A 323 5.59 -10.89 16.11
CA SER A 323 5.95 -9.96 15.05
C SER A 323 6.99 -8.94 15.57
N PRO A 324 8.12 -8.74 14.85
CA PRO A 324 9.20 -7.91 15.34
C PRO A 324 8.92 -6.41 15.18
N ARG A 325 8.10 -6.02 14.19
CA ARG A 325 7.91 -4.62 13.81
C ARG A 325 6.60 -4.38 13.07
N VAL A 326 6.18 -3.12 13.04
CA VAL A 326 5.09 -2.61 12.19
C VAL A 326 5.65 -1.63 11.17
N ILE A 327 5.24 -1.77 9.92
CA ILE A 327 5.54 -0.85 8.81
C ILE A 327 4.30 0.00 8.51
N THR A 328 4.50 1.26 8.15
CA THR A 328 3.42 2.14 7.69
C THR A 328 3.96 3.18 6.71
N TYR A 329 3.09 3.68 5.86
CA TYR A 329 3.41 4.69 4.85
C TYR A 329 2.50 5.90 5.04
N ASN A 330 3.05 7.11 4.96
CA ASN A 330 2.26 8.34 5.02
C ASN A 330 2.86 9.41 4.12
N ALA A 331 2.03 10.19 3.44
CA ALA A 331 2.46 11.41 2.75
C ALA A 331 3.27 12.32 3.68
N GLU A 332 4.40 12.84 3.19
CA GLU A 332 5.36 13.59 3.99
C GLU A 332 4.81 14.95 4.46
N GLU A 333 3.80 15.49 3.77
CA GLU A 333 3.04 16.65 4.20
C GLU A 333 2.00 16.36 5.30
N ASN A 334 1.70 15.09 5.61
CA ASN A 334 0.69 14.71 6.61
C ASN A 334 1.24 14.83 8.04
N ARG A 335 1.66 16.04 8.41
CA ARG A 335 2.29 16.34 9.70
C ARG A 335 1.49 15.81 10.91
N PRO A 336 0.15 15.94 10.99
CA PRO A 336 -0.61 15.39 12.12
C PRO A 336 -0.46 13.88 12.31
N MET A 337 -0.44 13.11 11.22
CA MET A 337 -0.29 11.65 11.31
C MET A 337 1.16 11.25 11.61
N LEU A 338 2.13 11.95 11.00
CA LEU A 338 3.54 11.73 11.27
C LEU A 338 3.91 12.04 12.74
N ASP A 339 3.31 13.07 13.34
CA ASP A 339 3.50 13.42 14.76
C ASP A 339 2.97 12.32 15.69
N ILE A 340 1.83 11.70 15.35
CA ILE A 340 1.30 10.55 16.08
C ILE A 340 2.27 9.37 16.00
N ASN A 341 2.73 9.03 14.79
CA ASN A 341 3.64 7.92 14.56
C ASN A 341 4.98 8.10 15.30
N GLU A 342 5.58 9.30 15.19
CA GLU A 342 6.85 9.61 15.86
C GLU A 342 6.71 9.57 17.39
N ALA A 343 5.59 10.05 17.94
CA ALA A 343 5.32 9.96 19.37
C ALA A 343 5.20 8.49 19.84
N ILE A 344 4.58 7.62 19.04
CA ILE A 344 4.49 6.16 19.30
C ILE A 344 5.88 5.51 19.27
N GLY A 345 6.79 6.03 18.45
CA GLY A 345 8.16 5.54 18.29
C GLY A 345 8.48 5.01 16.89
N PHE A 346 7.62 5.25 15.90
CA PHE A 346 7.96 4.97 14.50
C PHE A 346 9.13 5.84 14.07
N THR A 347 10.04 5.25 13.31
CA THR A 347 11.22 5.93 12.76
C THR A 347 11.22 5.83 11.23
N PRO A 348 11.62 6.90 10.51
CA PRO A 348 11.72 6.85 9.05
C PRO A 348 12.71 5.77 8.59
N LYS A 349 12.34 5.03 7.54
CA LYS A 349 13.15 3.95 6.98
C LYS A 349 13.52 4.19 5.51
N ALA A 350 12.55 4.57 4.69
CA ALA A 350 12.74 4.92 3.29
C ALA A 350 11.68 5.95 2.86
N TYR A 351 11.79 6.39 1.60
CA TYR A 351 10.86 7.33 1.00
C TYR A 351 10.39 6.80 -0.34
N ASN A 352 9.09 6.89 -0.62
CA ASN A 352 8.51 6.54 -1.89
C ASN A 352 8.19 7.83 -2.64
N GLY A 353 8.63 7.92 -3.90
CA GLY A 353 8.20 8.97 -4.81
C GLY A 353 6.89 8.56 -5.45
N ALA A 354 5.88 9.41 -5.37
CA ALA A 354 4.64 9.27 -6.13
C ALA A 354 4.76 10.08 -7.42
N TRP A 355 4.69 9.38 -8.54
CA TRP A 355 5.00 9.91 -9.87
C TRP A 355 3.75 9.97 -10.74
N LYS A 356 3.56 11.09 -11.45
CA LYS A 356 2.44 11.27 -12.38
C LYS A 356 2.90 11.67 -13.77
N LYS A 357 2.20 11.16 -14.79
CA LYS A 357 2.29 11.61 -16.17
C LYS A 357 0.90 11.79 -16.75
N VAL A 358 0.68 12.90 -17.46
CA VAL A 358 -0.50 13.09 -18.30
C VAL A 358 -0.15 12.71 -19.74
N LEU A 359 -0.88 11.76 -20.29
CA LEU A 359 -0.77 11.35 -21.68
C LEU A 359 -1.37 12.44 -22.58
N THR A 360 -0.58 12.89 -23.55
CA THR A 360 -1.06 13.74 -24.64
C THR A 360 -1.88 12.97 -25.65
#